data_AF-A0A177E4Z7-F1
#
_entry.id   AF-A0A177E4Z7-F1
#
_cell.length_a   1.000
_cell.length_b   1.000
_cell.length_c   1.000
_cell.angle_alpha   90.00
_cell.angle_beta   90.00
_cell.angle_gamma   90.00
#
_symmetry.space_group_name_H-M   'P 1'
#
loop_
_entity.id
_entity.type
_entity.pdbx_description
1 polymer ?
#
loop_
_entity_poly.entity_id
_entity_poly.type
_entity_poly.pdbx_seq_one_letter_code
_entity_poly.pdbx_strand_id
1 'polypeptide(L)'
;MDLRGIGLFLLKRFLFLLKGASGSKKVRIYLIIDRHEWERGKKINNLLTLMIYSLEWNIGFPIQVIDLDGKGNSSIEERKLLLEEVYEILRGDIESGEIEVTILGDREFVGERWEDYIGSKFGNYILRVKRDYEVCDGKRVVDIYNDMGRGEVREIRRDGWRVVIKRLSACSDRRDDCLALVTLDMNSKAEDVIEIYGRGGGAEMAGAEFVSCDRKLINKCRRYKIKVWCGNPVDFCIKEDLQ
;
A
#
# COMPACT_ATOMS: atom_id res chain seq x y z
N MET A 1 12.00 20.08 -2.26
CA MET A 1 10.65 20.65 -2.18
C MET A 1 9.98 19.93 -1.04
N ASP A 2 9.64 20.64 0.03
CA ASP A 2 8.98 20.04 1.19
C ASP A 2 7.49 19.84 0.84
N LEU A 3 7.12 18.60 0.49
CA LEU A 3 5.74 18.24 0.16
C LEU A 3 4.87 18.08 1.41
N ARG A 4 5.46 18.04 2.61
CA ARG A 4 4.77 17.72 3.86
C ARG A 4 3.63 18.70 4.12
N GLY A 5 3.88 20.00 3.99
CA GLY A 5 2.84 21.02 4.19
C GLY A 5 1.68 20.93 3.19
N ILE A 6 1.98 20.72 1.91
CA ILE A 6 0.97 20.66 0.85
C ILE A 6 0.15 19.38 0.96
N GLY A 7 0.79 18.23 1.12
CA GLY A 7 0.09 16.94 1.20
C GLY A 7 -0.81 16.84 2.43
N LEU A 8 -0.37 17.36 3.59
CA LEU A 8 -1.22 17.45 4.78
C LEU A 8 -2.42 18.39 4.59
N PHE A 9 -2.22 19.52 3.91
CA PHE A 9 -3.32 20.42 3.57
C PHE A 9 -4.34 19.74 2.65
N LEU A 10 -3.86 19.05 1.61
CA LEU A 10 -4.71 18.29 0.69
C LEU A 10 -5.45 17.17 1.41
N LEU A 11 -4.79 16.44 2.32
CA LEU A 11 -5.42 15.42 3.14
C LEU A 11 -6.60 16.01 3.93
N LYS A 12 -6.39 17.10 4.68
CA LYS A 12 -7.47 17.74 5.46
C LYS A 12 -8.64 18.16 4.58
N ARG A 13 -8.37 18.73 3.41
CA ARG A 13 -9.41 19.14 2.45
C ARG A 13 -10.14 17.95 1.87
N PHE A 14 -9.41 16.91 1.50
CA PHE A 14 -9.97 15.68 0.96
C PHE A 14 -10.89 15.00 1.98
N LEU A 15 -10.47 14.87 3.24
CA LEU A 15 -11.30 14.29 4.31
C LEU A 15 -12.58 15.10 4.54
N PHE A 16 -12.49 16.43 4.54
CA PHE A 16 -13.68 17.30 4.67
C PHE A 16 -14.69 17.05 3.54
N LEU A 17 -14.23 17.00 2.28
CA LEU A 17 -15.08 16.76 1.12
C LEU A 17 -15.68 15.36 1.14
N LEU A 18 -14.85 14.37 1.49
CA LEU A 18 -15.24 12.98 1.47
C LEU A 18 -16.29 12.69 2.54
N LYS A 19 -16.08 13.17 3.78
CA LYS A 19 -17.11 13.08 4.84
C LYS A 19 -18.40 13.81 4.48
N GLY A 20 -18.29 14.98 3.85
CA GLY A 20 -19.46 15.73 3.38
C GLY A 20 -20.30 14.98 2.35
N ALA A 21 -19.67 14.19 1.46
CA ALA A 21 -20.38 13.42 0.45
C ALA A 21 -20.87 12.05 0.95
N SER A 22 -20.15 11.41 1.88
CA SER A 22 -20.49 10.07 2.38
C SER A 22 -21.74 10.05 3.26
N GLY A 23 -22.17 11.21 3.80
CA GLY A 23 -23.37 11.33 4.61
C GLY A 23 -23.29 10.46 5.87
N SER A 24 -24.18 9.47 5.99
CA SER A 24 -24.19 8.51 7.11
C SER A 24 -23.34 7.26 6.88
N LYS A 25 -22.74 7.09 5.70
CA LYS A 25 -21.95 5.90 5.38
C LYS A 25 -20.55 6.03 5.97
N LYS A 26 -20.06 4.91 6.51
CA LYS A 26 -18.67 4.79 6.96
C LYS A 26 -17.72 4.99 5.78
N VAL A 27 -16.73 5.83 5.97
CA VAL A 27 -15.69 6.14 4.99
C VAL A 27 -14.57 5.11 5.07
N ARG A 28 -14.03 4.69 3.93
CA ARG A 28 -12.85 3.83 3.85
C ARG A 28 -11.74 4.49 3.06
N ILE A 29 -10.55 4.56 3.65
CA ILE A 29 -9.35 5.07 3.00
C ILE A 29 -8.18 4.11 3.19
N TYR A 30 -7.26 4.14 2.22
CA TYR A 30 -6.06 3.35 2.21
C TYR A 30 -4.85 4.28 2.30
N LEU A 31 -3.94 3.98 3.22
CA LEU A 31 -2.65 4.67 3.30
C LEU A 31 -1.57 3.73 2.77
N ILE A 32 -0.91 4.14 1.69
CA ILE A 32 0.06 3.31 0.98
C ILE A 32 1.45 3.80 1.32
N ILE A 33 2.25 2.95 1.95
CA ILE A 33 3.68 3.19 2.18
C ILE A 33 4.49 2.49 1.09
N ASP A 34 5.39 3.25 0.46
CA ASP A 34 6.27 2.75 -0.59
C ASP A 34 7.67 3.33 -0.44
N ARG A 35 8.68 2.60 -0.93
CA ARG A 35 10.07 3.07 -0.96
C ARG A 35 10.63 2.99 -2.37
N HIS A 36 11.24 4.10 -2.80
CA HIS A 36 11.90 4.17 -4.10
C HIS A 36 13.38 4.52 -3.93
N GLU A 37 14.26 3.61 -4.36
CA GLU A 37 15.71 3.81 -4.37
C GLU A 37 16.23 3.82 -5.80
N TRP A 38 17.00 4.85 -6.16
CA TRP A 38 17.69 4.94 -7.44
C TRP A 38 18.98 5.74 -7.36
N GLU A 39 19.89 5.47 -8.29
CA GLU A 39 21.16 6.19 -8.39
C GLU A 39 21.10 7.23 -9.51
N ARG A 40 21.60 8.44 -9.23
CA ARG A 40 21.85 9.50 -10.20
C ARG A 40 23.33 9.86 -10.17
N GLY A 41 24.11 9.23 -11.05
CA GLY A 41 25.58 9.32 -11.00
C GLY A 41 26.09 8.66 -9.72
N LYS A 42 26.85 9.39 -8.90
CA LYS A 42 27.33 8.91 -7.58
C LYS A 42 26.32 9.13 -6.44
N LYS A 43 25.23 9.87 -6.68
CA LYS A 43 24.23 10.17 -5.65
C LYS A 43 23.20 9.04 -5.60
N ILE A 44 22.99 8.47 -4.42
CA ILE A 44 21.83 7.62 -4.12
C ILE A 44 20.67 8.52 -3.70
N ASN A 45 19.48 8.28 -4.24
CA ASN A 45 18.24 8.87 -3.77
C ASN A 45 17.39 7.71 -3.25
N ASN A 46 16.86 7.85 -2.05
CA ASN A 46 16.09 6.80 -1.38
C ASN A 46 14.94 7.47 -0.66
N LEU A 47 13.75 7.40 -1.26
CA LEU A 47 12.58 8.10 -0.78
C LEU A 47 11.61 7.13 -0.14
N LEU A 48 11.15 7.46 1.05
CA LEU A 48 10.02 6.83 1.70
C LEU A 48 8.78 7.70 1.49
N THR A 49 7.74 7.15 0.87
CA THR A 49 6.56 7.89 0.43
C THR A 49 5.31 7.34 1.09
N LEU A 50 4.41 8.24 1.49
CA LEU A 50 3.07 7.94 1.96
C LEU A 50 2.05 8.55 1.02
N MET A 51 1.11 7.74 0.54
CA MET A 51 0.00 8.17 -0.30
C MET A 51 -1.33 7.84 0.37
N ILE A 52 -2.35 8.64 0.11
CA ILE A 52 -3.74 8.27 0.38
C ILE A 52 -4.38 7.77 -0.89
N TYR A 53 -5.27 6.80 -0.76
CA TYR A 53 -6.14 6.33 -1.82
C TYR A 53 -7.55 6.08 -1.28
N SER A 54 -8.58 6.55 -1.99
CA SER A 54 -9.97 6.23 -1.73
C SER A 54 -10.52 5.40 -2.89
N LEU A 55 -11.00 4.20 -2.59
CA LEU A 55 -11.68 3.36 -3.57
C LEU A 55 -13.04 3.96 -3.98
N GLU A 56 -13.75 4.59 -3.04
CA GLU A 56 -15.09 5.16 -3.30
C GLU A 56 -15.04 6.26 -4.36
N TRP A 57 -14.00 7.10 -4.30
CA TRP A 57 -13.83 8.22 -5.23
C TRP A 57 -12.81 7.91 -6.33
N ASN A 58 -12.14 6.76 -6.25
CA ASN A 58 -11.12 6.33 -7.19
C ASN A 58 -10.00 7.37 -7.39
N ILE A 59 -9.60 8.01 -6.28
CA ILE A 59 -8.59 9.08 -6.24
C ILE A 59 -7.49 8.71 -5.26
N GLY A 60 -6.25 8.95 -5.64
CA GLY A 60 -5.10 8.89 -4.74
C GLY A 60 -4.09 9.98 -5.01
N PHE A 61 -3.37 10.39 -3.97
CA PHE A 61 -2.33 11.40 -4.06
C PHE A 61 -1.30 11.24 -2.94
N PRO A 62 -0.05 11.70 -3.15
CA PRO A 62 0.98 11.67 -2.12
C PRO A 62 0.68 12.67 -1.00
N ILE A 63 0.89 12.24 0.24
CA ILE A 63 0.72 13.06 1.45
C ILE A 63 2.08 13.51 1.97
N GLN A 64 3.02 12.57 2.14
CA GLN A 64 4.34 12.84 2.71
C GLN A 64 5.43 12.08 1.97
N VAL A 65 6.63 12.66 1.93
CA VAL A 65 7.84 12.04 1.39
C VAL A 65 9.00 12.40 2.31
N ILE A 66 9.79 11.41 2.69
CA ILE A 66 11.02 11.55 3.47
C ILE A 66 12.19 11.02 2.64
N ASP A 67 13.30 11.75 2.59
CA ASP A 67 14.58 11.26 2.05
C ASP A 67 15.31 10.51 3.17
N LEU A 68 15.72 9.25 2.90
CA LEU A 68 16.38 8.36 3.87
C LEU A 68 17.91 8.52 3.90
N ASP A 69 18.45 9.50 3.17
CA ASP A 69 19.86 9.90 3.20
C ASP A 69 20.87 8.73 3.02
N GLY A 70 20.57 7.77 2.13
CA GLY A 70 21.50 6.67 1.83
C GLY A 70 20.87 5.46 1.18
N LYS A 71 21.65 4.38 1.06
CA LYS A 71 21.15 3.06 0.60
C LYS A 71 20.57 2.29 1.77
N GLY A 72 19.53 1.50 1.49
CA GLY A 72 18.97 0.55 2.45
C GLY A 72 17.48 0.74 2.71
N ASN A 73 16.94 -0.11 3.58
CA ASN A 73 15.54 -0.05 3.97
C ASN A 73 15.32 1.04 5.01
N SER A 74 14.09 1.56 5.09
CA SER A 74 13.70 2.44 6.19
C SER A 74 13.68 1.70 7.52
N SER A 75 14.15 2.38 8.56
CA SER A 75 13.96 2.05 9.96
C SER A 75 12.50 2.19 10.38
N ILE A 76 12.14 1.62 11.53
CA ILE A 76 10.79 1.78 12.10
C ILE A 76 10.55 3.24 12.46
N GLU A 77 11.56 3.93 12.97
CA GLU A 77 11.51 5.32 13.41
C GLU A 77 11.20 6.26 12.23
N GLU A 78 11.81 6.05 11.06
CA GLU A 78 11.51 6.82 9.85
C GLU A 78 10.09 6.56 9.34
N ARG A 79 9.62 5.31 9.41
CA ARG A 79 8.25 4.95 9.02
C ARG A 79 7.21 5.56 9.97
N LYS A 80 7.51 5.61 11.28
CA LYS A 80 6.69 6.32 12.27
C LYS A 80 6.66 7.81 11.99
N LEU A 81 7.82 8.41 11.73
CA LEU A 81 7.93 9.84 11.40
C LEU A 81 7.06 10.22 10.19
N LEU A 82 6.98 9.35 9.19
CA LEU A 82 6.12 9.50 8.00
C LEU A 82 4.62 9.47 8.33
N LEU A 83 4.20 8.65 9.31
CA LEU A 83 2.80 8.42 9.63
C LEU A 83 2.26 9.33 10.74
N GLU A 84 3.09 9.82 11.64
CA GLU A 84 2.63 10.39 12.92
C GLU A 84 1.71 11.60 12.72
N GLU A 85 2.07 12.55 11.86
CA GLU A 85 1.22 13.72 11.61
C GLU A 85 -0.08 13.38 10.86
N VAL A 86 -0.04 12.37 10.00
CA VAL A 86 -1.23 11.87 9.30
C VAL A 86 -2.16 11.18 10.29
N TYR A 87 -1.60 10.41 11.22
CA TYR A 87 -2.35 9.81 12.31
C TYR A 87 -3.03 10.87 13.18
N GLU A 88 -2.32 11.92 13.59
CA GLU A 88 -2.92 12.98 14.42
C GLU A 88 -4.06 13.73 13.71
N ILE A 89 -4.08 13.77 12.38
CA ILE A 89 -5.21 14.30 11.60
C ILE A 89 -6.40 13.33 11.60
N LEU A 90 -6.13 12.03 11.53
CA LEU A 90 -7.15 10.98 11.35
C LEU A 90 -7.68 10.42 12.67
N ARG A 91 -6.94 10.52 13.79
CA ARG A 91 -7.23 9.82 15.05
C ARG A 91 -8.65 10.00 15.56
N GLY A 92 -9.20 11.21 15.51
CA GLY A 92 -10.57 11.45 15.98
C GLY A 92 -11.62 10.77 15.10
N ASP A 93 -11.39 10.73 13.79
CA ASP A 93 -12.26 10.07 12.82
C ASP A 93 -12.13 8.53 12.89
N ILE A 94 -10.94 8.02 13.23
CA ILE A 94 -10.69 6.60 13.48
C ILE A 94 -11.37 6.16 14.79
N GLU A 95 -11.13 6.89 15.87
CA GLU A 95 -11.65 6.60 17.22
C GLU A 95 -13.19 6.64 17.28
N SER A 96 -13.81 7.58 16.54
CA SER A 96 -15.27 7.67 16.40
C SER A 96 -15.85 6.60 15.45
N GLY A 97 -15.01 5.95 14.65
CA GLY A 97 -15.42 5.01 13.62
C GLY A 97 -16.01 5.64 12.36
N GLU A 98 -15.93 6.97 12.21
CA GLU A 98 -16.34 7.68 10.98
C GLU A 98 -15.50 7.24 9.77
N ILE A 99 -14.19 7.06 9.98
CA ILE A 99 -13.23 6.66 8.97
C ILE A 99 -12.56 5.35 9.37
N GLU A 100 -12.56 4.40 8.46
CA GLU A 100 -11.74 3.19 8.52
C GLU A 100 -10.50 3.35 7.64
N VAL A 101 -9.34 3.11 8.23
CA VAL A 101 -8.04 3.29 7.58
C VAL A 101 -7.35 1.94 7.48
N THR A 102 -6.87 1.60 6.28
CA THR A 102 -6.07 0.40 6.07
C THR A 102 -4.68 0.77 5.53
N ILE A 103 -3.63 0.40 6.26
CA ILE A 103 -2.24 0.61 5.81
C ILE A 103 -1.85 -0.47 4.79
N LEU A 104 -1.29 -0.07 3.64
CA LEU A 104 -0.77 -0.98 2.62
C LEU A 104 0.75 -0.81 2.51
N GLY A 105 1.51 -1.90 2.53
CA GLY A 105 2.96 -1.89 2.29
C GLY A 105 3.52 -3.19 1.71
N ASP A 106 4.66 -3.08 1.03
CA ASP A 106 5.45 -4.21 0.54
C ASP A 106 6.20 -4.98 1.66
N ARG A 107 6.82 -6.11 1.31
CA ARG A 107 7.60 -7.04 2.13
C ARG A 107 8.78 -6.46 2.87
N GLU A 108 9.26 -5.29 2.45
CA GLU A 108 10.31 -4.59 3.18
C GLU A 108 9.80 -3.90 4.46
N PHE A 109 8.48 -3.71 4.56
CA PHE A 109 7.86 -3.08 5.72
C PHE A 109 7.44 -4.09 6.79
N VAL A 110 7.48 -5.38 6.49
CA VAL A 110 7.06 -6.45 7.41
C VAL A 110 7.97 -6.55 8.63
N GLY A 111 7.38 -6.82 9.80
CA GLY A 111 8.10 -6.99 11.07
C GLY A 111 7.21 -6.71 12.27
N GLU A 112 7.30 -7.54 13.30
CA GLU A 112 6.43 -7.52 14.50
C GLU A 112 6.28 -6.14 15.12
N ARG A 113 7.38 -5.46 15.45
CA ARG A 113 7.33 -4.09 16.03
C ARG A 113 6.65 -3.05 15.13
N TRP A 114 6.68 -3.25 13.82
CA TRP A 114 6.01 -2.38 12.87
C TRP A 114 4.51 -2.71 12.79
N GLU A 115 4.19 -4.00 12.67
CA GLU A 115 2.82 -4.54 12.69
C GLU A 115 2.08 -4.10 13.95
N ASP A 116 2.70 -4.19 15.14
CA ASP A 116 2.15 -3.71 16.40
C ASP A 116 1.84 -2.20 16.38
N TYR A 117 2.75 -1.40 15.82
CA TYR A 117 2.56 0.05 15.74
C TYR A 117 1.40 0.42 14.83
N ILE A 118 1.34 -0.13 13.61
CA ILE A 118 0.26 0.21 12.68
C ILE A 118 -1.08 -0.41 13.10
N GLY A 119 -1.07 -1.60 13.69
CA GLY A 119 -2.27 -2.26 14.23
C GLY A 119 -2.85 -1.48 15.41
N SER A 120 -2.01 -1.00 16.34
CA SER A 120 -2.48 -0.23 17.50
C SER A 120 -3.00 1.16 17.16
N LYS A 121 -2.46 1.83 16.12
CA LYS A 121 -2.91 3.17 15.71
C LYS A 121 -4.05 3.15 14.69
N PHE A 122 -3.93 2.35 13.63
CA PHE A 122 -4.85 2.42 12.49
C PHE A 122 -5.87 1.28 12.46
N GLY A 123 -5.68 0.24 13.30
CA GLY A 123 -6.56 -0.93 13.38
C GLY A 123 -6.33 -1.94 12.25
N ASN A 124 -6.33 -1.48 10.99
CA ASN A 124 -6.19 -2.36 9.83
C ASN A 124 -4.90 -2.12 9.06
N TYR A 125 -4.29 -3.21 8.61
CA TYR A 125 -3.18 -3.15 7.65
C TYR A 125 -3.20 -4.37 6.73
N ILE A 126 -2.52 -4.27 5.61
CA ILE A 126 -2.30 -5.34 4.64
C ILE A 126 -0.85 -5.21 4.16
N LEU A 127 0.00 -6.16 4.55
CA LEU A 127 1.40 -6.21 4.13
C LEU A 127 1.66 -7.40 3.22
N ARG A 128 2.38 -7.20 2.11
CA ARG A 128 2.91 -8.31 1.29
C ARG A 128 4.02 -9.01 2.05
N VAL A 129 3.98 -10.34 2.14
CA VAL A 129 5.07 -11.14 2.75
C VAL A 129 5.72 -12.09 1.74
N LYS A 130 6.94 -12.52 2.05
CA LYS A 130 7.66 -13.53 1.26
C LYS A 130 7.17 -14.94 1.59
N ARG A 131 7.44 -15.90 0.70
CA ARG A 131 7.11 -17.32 0.89
C ARG A 131 7.74 -17.96 2.14
N ASP A 132 8.88 -17.47 2.58
CA ASP A 132 9.63 -17.97 3.74
C ASP A 132 9.33 -17.20 5.03
N TYR A 133 8.45 -16.20 4.97
CA TYR A 133 8.01 -15.46 6.14
C TYR A 133 7.29 -16.39 7.12
N GLU A 134 7.71 -16.35 8.38
CA GLU A 134 7.08 -17.12 9.46
C GLU A 134 5.79 -16.43 9.91
N VAL A 135 4.68 -17.17 9.86
CA VAL A 135 3.35 -16.64 10.14
C VAL A 135 2.90 -16.97 11.56
N CYS A 136 3.12 -18.20 12.01
CA CYS A 136 2.76 -18.64 13.36
C CYS A 136 3.52 -19.91 13.73
N ASP A 137 4.00 -20.03 14.97
CA ASP A 137 4.52 -21.28 15.54
C ASP A 137 5.52 -22.03 14.63
N GLY A 138 6.48 -21.32 14.02
CA GLY A 138 7.45 -21.90 13.09
C GLY A 138 6.92 -22.26 11.70
N LYS A 139 5.61 -22.10 11.43
CA LYS A 139 5.02 -22.31 10.10
C LYS A 139 5.27 -21.10 9.22
N ARG A 140 5.84 -21.35 8.04
CA ARG A 140 6.05 -20.33 7.02
C ARG A 140 4.88 -20.26 6.06
N VAL A 141 4.77 -19.14 5.36
CA VAL A 141 3.79 -18.96 4.27
C VAL A 141 3.79 -20.15 3.30
N VAL A 142 4.97 -20.66 2.92
CA VAL A 142 5.10 -21.80 2.00
C VAL A 142 4.49 -23.08 2.55
N ASP A 143 4.59 -23.34 3.85
CA ASP A 143 4.05 -24.54 4.49
C ASP A 143 2.52 -24.52 4.43
N ILE A 144 1.94 -23.33 4.62
CA ILE A 144 0.50 -23.11 4.50
C ILE A 144 0.06 -23.20 3.04
N TYR A 145 0.85 -22.65 2.13
CA TYR A 145 0.56 -22.56 0.69
C TYR A 145 0.52 -23.92 -0.01
N ASN A 146 1.40 -24.84 0.37
CA ASN A 146 1.46 -26.18 -0.23
C ASN A 146 0.15 -26.96 -0.03
N ASP A 147 -0.51 -26.70 1.09
CA ASP A 147 -1.76 -27.36 1.44
C ASP A 147 -2.99 -26.63 0.86
N MET A 148 -2.82 -25.45 0.23
CA MET A 148 -3.91 -24.59 -0.27
C MET A 148 -4.21 -24.78 -1.77
N GLY A 149 -5.50 -24.88 -2.10
CA GLY A 149 -6.03 -24.77 -3.45
C GLY A 149 -5.80 -23.38 -4.07
N ARG A 150 -5.89 -23.29 -5.41
CA ARG A 150 -5.78 -22.01 -6.12
C ARG A 150 -6.94 -21.09 -5.73
N GLY A 151 -6.65 -19.84 -5.37
CA GLY A 151 -7.66 -18.87 -4.93
C GLY A 151 -8.17 -19.10 -3.51
N GLU A 152 -7.72 -20.15 -2.82
CA GLU A 152 -8.07 -20.40 -1.42
C GLU A 152 -7.55 -19.27 -0.53
N VAL A 153 -8.35 -18.96 0.48
CA VAL A 153 -8.07 -18.00 1.54
C VAL A 153 -8.01 -18.80 2.84
N ARG A 154 -6.93 -18.64 3.60
CA ARG A 154 -6.80 -19.20 4.95
C ARG A 154 -6.63 -18.11 5.97
N GLU A 155 -7.32 -18.31 7.09
CA GLU A 155 -7.17 -17.50 8.28
C GLU A 155 -6.33 -18.26 9.30
N ILE A 156 -5.33 -17.59 9.82
CA ILE A 156 -4.44 -18.10 10.85
C ILE A 156 -4.46 -17.14 12.03
N ARG A 157 -4.41 -17.68 13.24
CA ARG A 157 -4.24 -16.88 14.45
C ARG A 157 -2.78 -16.87 14.85
N ARG A 158 -2.23 -15.68 15.12
CA ARG A 158 -0.88 -15.47 15.65
C ARG A 158 -1.01 -14.55 16.85
N ASP A 159 -0.75 -15.02 18.07
CA ASP A 159 -0.72 -14.18 19.29
C ASP A 159 -1.92 -13.24 19.48
N GLY A 160 -3.13 -13.70 19.12
CA GLY A 160 -4.37 -12.91 19.19
C GLY A 160 -4.69 -12.09 17.94
N TRP A 161 -3.77 -11.99 16.98
CA TRP A 161 -3.95 -11.39 15.67
C TRP A 161 -4.56 -12.37 14.66
N ARG A 162 -5.34 -11.82 13.73
CA ARG A 162 -5.85 -12.53 12.55
C ARG A 162 -4.85 -12.36 11.42
N VAL A 163 -4.52 -13.41 10.68
CA VAL A 163 -3.69 -13.37 9.49
C VAL A 163 -4.43 -14.03 8.35
N VAL A 164 -4.76 -13.26 7.30
CA VAL A 164 -5.45 -13.79 6.12
C VAL A 164 -4.49 -13.96 4.95
N ILE A 165 -4.20 -15.22 4.60
CA ILE A 165 -3.34 -15.58 3.49
C ILE A 165 -4.21 -15.98 2.29
N LYS A 166 -3.93 -15.42 1.10
CA LYS A 166 -4.48 -15.95 -0.15
C LYS A 166 -3.40 -16.30 -1.15
N ARG A 167 -3.62 -17.41 -1.84
CA ARG A 167 -2.94 -17.78 -3.07
C ARG A 167 -3.52 -17.06 -4.29
N LEU A 168 -2.84 -16.00 -4.77
CA LEU A 168 -3.36 -15.12 -5.83
C LEU A 168 -3.31 -15.65 -7.27
N SER A 169 -2.45 -16.61 -7.61
CA SER A 169 -2.56 -17.39 -8.85
C SER A 169 -1.52 -18.50 -8.90
N ALA A 170 -1.61 -19.34 -9.92
CA ALA A 170 -0.67 -20.39 -10.28
C ALA A 170 0.72 -19.81 -10.65
N CYS A 171 1.47 -19.28 -9.68
CA CYS A 171 2.89 -19.05 -9.89
C CYS A 171 3.55 -20.41 -10.03
N SER A 172 3.79 -20.79 -11.28
CA SER A 172 4.61 -21.92 -11.68
C SER A 172 5.96 -21.82 -10.97
N ASP A 173 6.21 -22.71 -10.01
CA ASP A 173 7.47 -23.33 -9.51
C ASP A 173 8.85 -22.66 -9.72
N ARG A 174 8.92 -21.39 -10.09
CA ARG A 174 10.16 -20.72 -10.48
C ARG A 174 10.07 -19.26 -10.04
N ARG A 175 10.70 -19.02 -8.89
CA ARG A 175 10.96 -17.72 -8.22
C ARG A 175 9.85 -17.29 -7.25
N ASP A 176 10.25 -16.50 -6.27
CA ASP A 176 9.59 -16.18 -5.00
C ASP A 176 8.23 -15.46 -5.08
N ASP A 177 7.43 -15.71 -6.12
CA ASP A 177 6.24 -14.95 -6.49
C ASP A 177 4.96 -15.49 -5.83
N CYS A 178 5.03 -15.89 -4.56
CA CYS A 178 3.82 -16.07 -3.75
C CYS A 178 3.48 -14.72 -3.11
N LEU A 179 2.39 -14.07 -3.55
CA LEU A 179 1.83 -12.92 -2.85
C LEU A 179 0.98 -13.44 -1.70
N ALA A 180 1.56 -13.53 -0.51
CA ALA A 180 0.82 -13.69 0.72
C ALA A 180 0.66 -12.32 1.37
N LEU A 181 -0.51 -12.12 1.97
CA LEU A 181 -0.84 -10.89 2.67
C LEU A 181 -0.95 -11.23 4.16
N VAL A 182 -0.51 -10.32 5.03
CA VAL A 182 -0.83 -10.34 6.45
C VAL A 182 -1.76 -9.18 6.69
N THR A 183 -2.93 -9.45 7.26
CA THR A 183 -3.94 -8.43 7.48
C THR A 183 -4.70 -8.62 8.79
N LEU A 184 -4.87 -7.50 9.48
CA LEU A 184 -5.77 -7.37 10.63
C LEU A 184 -7.16 -6.87 10.26
N ASP A 185 -7.41 -6.61 8.98
CA ASP A 185 -8.71 -6.15 8.53
C ASP A 185 -9.78 -7.21 8.83
N MET A 186 -10.52 -6.98 9.92
CA MET A 186 -11.59 -7.84 10.38
C MET A 186 -12.86 -7.69 9.54
N ASN A 187 -12.97 -6.59 8.78
CA ASN A 187 -14.21 -6.14 8.15
C ASN A 187 -14.25 -6.39 6.64
N SER A 188 -13.09 -6.44 5.97
CA SER A 188 -13.01 -6.71 4.53
C SER A 188 -12.99 -8.19 4.23
N LYS A 189 -13.68 -8.60 3.15
CA LYS A 189 -13.48 -9.94 2.62
C LYS A 189 -12.07 -10.04 2.07
N ALA A 190 -11.49 -11.23 2.15
CA ALA A 190 -10.17 -11.46 1.59
C ALA A 190 -10.13 -11.02 0.11
N GLU A 191 -11.17 -11.31 -0.67
CA GLU A 191 -11.29 -10.88 -2.07
C GLU A 191 -11.07 -9.39 -2.28
N ASP A 192 -11.57 -8.53 -1.38
CA ASP A 192 -11.42 -7.07 -1.47
C ASP A 192 -9.97 -6.64 -1.22
N VAL A 193 -9.35 -7.20 -0.17
CA VAL A 193 -7.93 -7.05 0.19
C VAL A 193 -7.00 -7.43 -0.96
N ILE A 194 -7.42 -8.45 -1.70
CA ILE A 194 -6.72 -8.99 -2.87
C ILE A 194 -6.95 -8.18 -4.12
N GLU A 195 -8.12 -7.61 -4.35
CA GLU A 195 -8.34 -6.75 -5.51
C GLU A 195 -7.46 -5.50 -5.43
N ILE A 196 -7.27 -4.98 -4.22
CA ILE A 196 -6.38 -3.84 -3.91
C ILE A 196 -4.91 -4.13 -4.30
N TYR A 197 -4.42 -5.38 -4.10
CA TYR A 197 -3.02 -5.75 -4.38
C TYR A 197 -2.78 -6.52 -5.69
N GLY A 198 -3.73 -7.36 -6.08
CA GLY A 198 -3.68 -8.28 -7.22
C GLY A 198 -3.86 -7.58 -8.57
N ARG A 199 -4.39 -6.36 -8.55
CA ARG A 199 -4.36 -5.44 -9.68
C ARG A 199 -3.17 -4.49 -9.64
N GLY A 200 -2.04 -4.85 -9.00
CA GLY A 200 -0.80 -4.05 -8.98
C GLY A 200 -0.88 -2.78 -8.13
N GLY A 201 0.13 -2.59 -7.28
CA GLY A 201 0.11 -1.59 -6.21
C GLY A 201 -0.32 -0.19 -6.63
N GLY A 202 -1.20 0.42 -5.82
CA GLY A 202 -1.46 1.85 -5.66
C GLY A 202 -2.04 2.65 -6.84
N ALA A 203 -1.62 2.39 -8.08
CA ALA A 203 -1.91 3.26 -9.23
C ALA A 203 -2.81 2.60 -10.28
N GLU A 204 -2.81 1.27 -10.36
CA GLU A 204 -3.59 0.51 -11.36
C GLU A 204 -5.09 0.45 -11.01
N MET A 205 -5.42 0.70 -9.74
CA MET A 205 -6.78 0.72 -9.22
C MET A 205 -7.58 1.94 -9.69
N ALA A 206 -6.90 3.04 -10.03
CA ALA A 206 -7.51 4.30 -10.41
C ALA A 206 -8.14 4.30 -11.83
N GLY A 207 -7.97 3.24 -12.63
CA GLY A 207 -8.16 3.34 -14.09
C GLY A 207 -7.25 4.40 -14.74
N ALA A 208 -6.33 4.95 -13.95
CA ALA A 208 -5.34 5.94 -14.34
C ALA A 208 -4.28 5.25 -15.18
N GLU A 209 -3.72 5.99 -16.13
CA GLU A 209 -2.60 5.49 -16.89
C GLU A 209 -1.36 5.52 -16.00
N PHE A 210 -0.79 4.35 -15.74
CA PHE A 210 0.42 4.23 -14.94
C PHE A 210 1.57 4.92 -15.67
N VAL A 211 2.09 5.99 -15.09
CA VAL A 211 3.20 6.76 -15.66
C VAL A 211 4.51 6.13 -15.21
N SER A 212 5.25 5.55 -16.15
CA SER A 212 6.56 4.98 -15.84
C SER A 212 7.52 5.14 -17.01
N CYS A 213 8.77 5.41 -16.67
CA CYS A 213 9.92 5.40 -17.58
C CYS A 213 10.78 4.15 -17.42
N ASP A 214 10.43 3.22 -16.51
CA ASP A 214 11.15 1.96 -16.33
C ASP A 214 10.69 0.92 -17.36
N ARG A 215 11.61 0.54 -18.28
CA ARG A 215 11.32 -0.37 -19.38
C ARG A 215 10.87 -1.76 -18.93
N LYS A 216 11.36 -2.27 -17.78
CA LYS A 216 10.95 -3.59 -17.25
C LYS A 216 9.53 -3.52 -16.70
N LEU A 217 9.19 -2.44 -16.01
CA LEU A 217 7.87 -2.19 -15.46
C LEU A 217 6.84 -1.96 -16.57
N ILE A 218 7.15 -1.14 -17.57
CA ILE A 218 6.31 -0.93 -18.78
C ILE A 218 5.99 -2.27 -19.46
N ASN A 219 7.01 -3.11 -19.64
CA ASN A 219 6.84 -4.44 -20.25
C ASN A 219 6.04 -5.41 -19.38
N LYS A 220 6.02 -5.20 -18.06
CA LYS A 220 5.18 -5.94 -17.12
C LYS A 220 3.74 -5.45 -17.21
N CYS A 221 3.51 -4.15 -17.17
CA CYS A 221 2.18 -3.55 -17.29
C CYS A 221 1.48 -3.94 -18.60
N ARG A 222 2.20 -3.90 -19.73
CA ARG A 222 1.69 -4.36 -21.03
C ARG A 222 1.28 -5.84 -21.01
N ARG A 223 2.05 -6.70 -20.35
CA ARG A 223 1.74 -8.14 -20.22
C ARG A 223 0.47 -8.40 -19.43
N TYR A 224 0.18 -7.57 -18.43
CA TYR A 224 -1.03 -7.69 -17.61
C TYR A 224 -2.18 -6.77 -18.06
N LYS A 225 -2.07 -6.17 -19.27
CA LYS A 225 -3.08 -5.26 -19.86
C LYS A 225 -3.42 -4.05 -18.99
N ILE A 226 -2.47 -3.61 -18.17
CA ILE A 226 -2.57 -2.38 -17.39
C ILE A 226 -2.29 -1.21 -18.34
N LYS A 227 -3.15 -0.19 -18.31
CA LYS A 227 -2.91 1.04 -19.08
C LYS A 227 -1.68 1.74 -18.50
N VAL A 228 -0.67 1.94 -19.34
CA VAL A 228 0.58 2.63 -19.02
C VAL A 228 0.78 3.76 -20.01
N TRP A 229 1.10 4.94 -19.51
CA TRP A 229 1.53 6.06 -20.33
C TRP A 229 3.04 6.25 -20.22
N CYS A 230 3.67 6.42 -21.39
CA CYS A 230 5.10 6.65 -21.54
C CYS A 230 5.31 7.77 -22.56
N GLY A 231 5.26 9.01 -22.10
CA GLY A 231 5.62 10.19 -22.89
C GLY A 231 6.51 11.13 -22.08
N ASN A 232 6.81 12.30 -22.64
CA ASN A 232 7.53 13.34 -21.89
C ASN A 232 6.54 14.21 -21.09
N PRO A 233 6.98 14.95 -20.05
CA PRO A 233 6.08 15.75 -19.21
C PRO A 233 5.17 16.73 -19.96
N VAL A 234 5.60 17.26 -21.11
CA VAL A 234 4.78 18.14 -21.96
C VAL A 234 3.65 17.35 -22.62
N ASP A 235 3.95 16.15 -23.13
CA ASP A 235 2.94 15.25 -23.68
C ASP A 235 1.94 14.80 -22.60
N PHE A 236 2.35 14.73 -21.32
CA PHE A 236 1.45 14.44 -20.20
C PHE A 236 0.48 15.59 -19.96
N CYS A 237 0.99 16.83 -19.90
CA CYS A 237 0.15 18.01 -19.69
C CYS A 237 -0.89 18.16 -20.81
N ILE A 238 -0.51 17.93 -22.06
CA ILE A 238 -1.44 17.96 -23.21
C ILE A 238 -2.50 16.87 -23.10
N LYS A 239 -2.10 15.68 -22.64
CA LYS A 239 -2.97 14.50 -22.55
C LYS A 239 -4.00 14.62 -21.40
N GLU A 240 -3.63 15.28 -20.30
CA GLU A 240 -4.51 15.52 -19.15
C GLU A 240 -5.20 16.91 -19.18
N ASP A 241 -5.07 17.66 -20.28
CA ASP A 241 -5.58 19.04 -20.44
C ASP A 241 -5.15 19.99 -19.30
N LEU A 242 -3.91 19.83 -18.84
CA LEU A 242 -3.30 20.65 -17.79
C LEU A 242 -2.66 21.88 -18.45
N GLN A 243 -3.27 23.06 -18.22
CA GLN A 243 -2.75 24.37 -18.67
C GLN A 243 -1.51 24.81 -17.90
#